data_AF-A0A1Q5ZSU9-F1
#
_entry.id   AF-A0A1Q5ZSU9-F1
#
_cell.length_a   1.000
_cell.length_b   1.000
_cell.length_c   1.000
_cell.angle_alpha   90.00
_cell.angle_beta   90.00
_cell.angle_gamma   90.00
#
_symmetry.space_group_name_H-M   'P 1'
#
loop_
_entity.id
_entity.type
_entity.pdbx_description
1 polymer ?
#
loop_
_entity_poly.entity_id
_entity_poly.type
_entity_poly.pdbx_seq_one_letter_code
_entity_poly.pdbx_strand_id
1 'polypeptide(L)'
;MSQQENTKPVNTNLKPNNKAITKKSYKGWLIFIGVIILLCGSIFLNKTTKNWFYLTYYYVVKFDHFNYGDKVYIEKNYFSTYKDATAIGFYRLIRPLKDKEIDTILFMSDSKKDSLKHLNKSLENYAINCKVFIDKDSLGKYKTTCVGTYIDHKLLNIKGFDENRKEIIGRVHFYSVKPDKKVLYIDPSPHFYNDEFPRNYTWASDTLYLIPFDLSNKP
;
A
#
# COMPACT_ATOMS: atom_id res chain seq x y z
N MET A 1 91.89 21.26 62.60
CA MET A 1 91.37 20.06 61.91
C MET A 1 90.21 20.50 61.04
N SER A 2 90.43 20.46 59.73
CA SER A 2 89.59 21.05 58.69
C SER A 2 88.33 20.21 58.43
N GLN A 3 87.20 20.91 58.32
CA GLN A 3 85.95 20.40 57.78
C GLN A 3 86.07 20.19 56.26
N GLN A 4 85.56 19.08 55.73
CA GLN A 4 85.33 18.90 54.30
C GLN A 4 83.94 18.34 54.01
N GLU A 5 83.13 19.25 53.46
CA GLU A 5 82.00 19.17 52.54
C GLU A 5 81.50 17.79 52.04
N ASN A 6 80.36 17.40 52.61
CA ASN A 6 79.03 17.34 51.97
C ASN A 6 78.95 17.42 50.43
N THR A 7 78.58 16.32 49.77
CA THR A 7 77.70 16.35 48.59
C THR A 7 76.76 15.13 48.61
N LYS A 8 75.45 15.39 48.72
CA LYS A 8 74.39 14.38 48.64
C LYS A 8 74.15 13.99 47.18
N PRO A 9 73.94 12.70 46.87
CA PRO A 9 73.60 12.28 45.53
C PRO A 9 72.17 12.74 45.15
N VAL A 10 72.08 13.43 44.03
CA VAL A 10 70.82 13.85 43.38
C VAL A 10 70.14 12.60 42.82
N ASN A 11 69.01 12.22 43.40
CA ASN A 11 68.22 11.05 42.99
C ASN A 11 67.18 11.46 41.93
N THR A 12 67.57 11.44 40.66
CA THR A 12 66.68 11.69 39.51
C THR A 12 66.03 10.40 39.02
N ASN A 13 65.23 9.76 39.87
CA ASN A 13 64.28 8.74 39.43
C ASN A 13 63.00 9.41 38.90
N LEU A 14 63.09 10.00 37.71
CA LEU A 14 61.91 10.41 36.94
C LEU A 14 61.22 9.14 36.40
N LYS A 15 60.21 8.65 37.14
CA LYS A 15 59.30 7.60 36.63
C LYS A 15 58.64 8.12 35.34
N PRO A 16 58.75 7.38 34.21
CA PRO A 16 58.01 7.74 33.01
C PRO A 16 56.51 7.70 33.32
N ASN A 17 55.85 8.84 33.18
CA ASN A 17 54.40 8.98 33.29
C ASN A 17 53.77 8.35 32.05
N ASN A 18 53.75 7.01 32.02
CA ASN A 18 53.02 6.22 31.04
C ASN A 18 51.52 6.40 31.34
N LYS A 19 50.95 7.51 30.86
CA LYS A 19 49.50 7.62 30.68
C LYS A 19 49.09 6.45 29.79
N ALA A 20 48.58 5.39 30.41
CA ALA A 20 48.07 4.23 29.72
C ALA A 20 47.06 4.72 28.69
N ILE A 21 47.43 4.61 27.41
CA ILE A 21 46.53 4.85 26.29
C ILE A 21 45.45 3.79 26.45
N THR A 22 44.33 4.14 27.08
CA THR A 22 43.19 3.26 27.23
C THR A 22 42.72 2.93 25.82
N LYS A 23 42.91 1.66 25.44
CA LYS A 23 42.57 1.13 24.12
C LYS A 23 41.06 1.36 23.94
N LYS A 24 40.66 2.41 23.22
CA LYS A 24 39.25 2.76 22.99
C LYS A 24 38.53 1.52 22.45
N SER A 25 37.48 1.11 23.14
CA SER A 25 36.69 -0.07 22.76
C SER A 25 35.95 0.23 21.46
N TYR A 26 36.48 -0.30 20.36
CA TYR A 26 35.93 -0.16 19.00
C TYR A 26 34.58 -0.89 18.82
N LYS A 27 34.21 -1.76 19.76
CA LYS A 27 32.94 -2.52 19.72
C LYS A 27 31.71 -1.61 19.69
N GLY A 28 31.71 -0.53 20.48
CA GLY A 28 30.59 0.42 20.49
C GLY A 28 30.42 1.15 19.14
N TRP A 29 31.54 1.42 18.47
CA TRP A 29 31.53 2.12 17.18
C TRP A 29 31.05 1.22 16.04
N LEU A 30 31.41 -0.08 16.06
CA LEU A 30 30.90 -1.05 15.10
C LEU A 30 29.38 -1.24 15.20
N ILE A 31 28.84 -1.29 16.43
CA ILE A 31 27.39 -1.36 16.65
C ILE A 31 26.71 -0.11 16.07
N PHE A 32 27.24 1.08 16.38
CA PHE A 32 26.70 2.33 15.87
C PHE A 32 26.68 2.40 14.35
N ILE A 33 27.77 2.00 13.69
CA ILE A 33 27.83 1.93 12.22
C ILE A 33 26.82 0.92 11.67
N GLY A 34 26.70 -0.25 12.29
CA GLY A 34 25.72 -1.26 11.91
C GLY A 34 24.29 -0.70 11.93
N VAL A 35 23.93 0.05 12.98
CA VAL A 35 22.61 0.69 13.08
C VAL A 35 22.41 1.75 11.98
N ILE A 36 23.41 2.57 11.69
CA ILE A 36 23.33 3.57 10.61
C ILE A 36 23.14 2.89 9.26
N ILE A 37 23.89 1.83 8.95
CA ILE A 37 23.77 1.10 7.69
C ILE A 37 22.37 0.50 7.55
N LEU A 38 21.81 -0.07 8.62
CA LEU A 38 20.44 -0.61 8.61
C LEU A 38 19.39 0.49 8.39
N LEU A 39 19.52 1.65 9.04
CA LEU A 39 18.61 2.79 8.84
C LEU A 39 18.69 3.33 7.41
N CYS A 40 19.90 3.57 6.90
CA CYS A 40 20.12 4.04 5.53
C CYS A 40 19.60 3.02 4.50
N GLY A 41 19.85 1.73 4.71
CA GLY A 41 19.34 0.65 3.88
C GLY A 41 17.81 0.62 3.87
N SER A 42 17.17 0.80 5.03
CA SER A 42 15.71 0.83 5.15
C SER A 42 15.10 2.03 4.41
N ILE A 43 15.70 3.22 4.53
CA ILE A 43 15.27 4.44 3.81
C ILE A 43 15.43 4.24 2.30
N PHE A 44 16.58 3.71 1.87
CA PHE A 44 16.86 3.44 0.46
C PHE A 44 15.88 2.44 -0.13
N LEU A 45 15.63 1.32 0.57
CA LEU A 45 14.66 0.31 0.15
C LEU A 45 13.25 0.89 0.07
N ASN A 46 12.81 1.71 1.03
CA ASN A 46 11.48 2.33 0.99
C ASN A 46 11.29 3.23 -0.25
N LYS A 47 12.31 4.04 -0.58
CA LYS A 47 12.29 4.91 -1.77
C LYS A 47 12.28 4.08 -3.07
N THR A 48 13.06 3.00 -3.11
CA THR A 48 13.22 2.16 -4.31
C THR A 48 12.01 1.27 -4.55
N THR A 49 11.37 0.77 -3.49
CA THR A 49 10.22 -0.15 -3.56
C THR A 49 8.86 0.54 -3.66
N LYS A 50 8.83 1.86 -3.94
CA LYS A 50 7.59 2.65 -4.06
C LYS A 50 6.65 2.50 -2.85
N ASN A 51 7.15 2.78 -1.64
CA ASN A 51 6.38 2.77 -0.39
C ASN A 51 5.92 1.38 0.08
N TRP A 52 6.65 0.31 -0.26
CA TRP A 52 6.27 -1.04 0.16
C TRP A 52 6.22 -1.21 1.68
N PHE A 53 7.16 -0.62 2.43
CA PHE A 53 7.14 -0.66 3.91
C PHE A 53 5.92 0.04 4.48
N TYR A 54 5.53 1.19 3.91
CA TYR A 54 4.32 1.89 4.31
C TYR A 54 3.09 1.00 4.06
N LEU A 55 2.93 0.43 2.86
CA LEU A 55 1.82 -0.47 2.55
C LEU A 55 1.78 -1.69 3.46
N THR A 56 2.96 -2.28 3.73
CA THR A 56 3.10 -3.45 4.60
C THR A 56 2.77 -3.11 6.05
N TYR A 57 3.24 -1.98 6.57
CA TYR A 57 2.92 -1.52 7.92
C TYR A 57 1.41 -1.33 8.09
N TYR A 58 0.75 -0.66 7.15
CA TYR A 58 -0.69 -0.46 7.21
C TYR A 58 -1.43 -1.79 7.17
N TYR A 59 -1.02 -2.71 6.30
CA TYR A 59 -1.62 -4.03 6.20
C TYR A 59 -1.43 -4.87 7.47
N VAL A 60 -0.20 -5.00 7.97
CA VAL A 60 0.15 -5.89 9.09
C VAL A 60 -0.27 -5.32 10.45
N VAL A 61 -0.24 -4.00 10.62
CA VAL A 61 -0.39 -3.37 11.94
C VAL A 61 -1.73 -2.63 12.06
N LYS A 62 -2.18 -1.97 10.99
CA LYS A 62 -3.32 -1.03 11.10
C LYS A 62 -4.66 -1.68 10.74
N PHE A 63 -4.69 -2.55 9.73
CA PHE A 63 -5.95 -3.10 9.25
C PHE A 63 -6.40 -4.30 10.07
N ASP A 64 -7.73 -4.42 10.19
CA ASP A 64 -8.35 -5.61 10.73
C ASP A 64 -7.98 -6.82 9.87
N HIS A 65 -7.57 -7.90 10.53
CA HIS A 65 -7.25 -9.14 9.86
C HIS A 65 -8.51 -10.00 9.79
N PHE A 66 -8.72 -10.63 8.63
CA PHE A 66 -9.86 -11.47 8.33
C PHE A 66 -9.39 -12.86 7.92
N ASN A 67 -10.13 -13.86 8.35
CA ASN A 67 -10.06 -15.22 7.82
C ASN A 67 -11.13 -15.40 6.73
N TYR A 68 -10.91 -16.36 5.84
CA TYR A 68 -11.89 -16.75 4.84
C TYR A 68 -13.25 -17.01 5.49
N GLY A 69 -14.31 -16.37 5.00
CA GLY A 69 -15.66 -16.52 5.54
C GLY A 69 -16.05 -15.53 6.64
N ASP A 70 -15.11 -14.72 7.14
CA ASP A 70 -15.43 -13.68 8.13
C ASP A 70 -16.37 -12.62 7.55
N LYS A 71 -17.22 -12.06 8.41
CA LYS A 71 -18.07 -10.93 8.04
C LYS A 71 -17.26 -9.66 7.99
N VAL A 72 -17.51 -8.87 6.95
CA VAL A 72 -16.87 -7.57 6.73
C VAL A 72 -17.90 -6.50 6.98
N TYR A 73 -17.58 -5.56 7.86
CA TYR A 73 -18.42 -4.44 8.23
C TYR A 73 -17.78 -3.13 7.78
N ILE A 74 -18.58 -2.07 7.65
CA ILE A 74 -18.05 -0.71 7.46
C ILE A 74 -17.49 -0.21 8.79
N GLU A 75 -16.35 0.47 8.73
CA GLU A 75 -15.78 1.12 9.93
C GLU A 75 -16.81 2.08 10.55
N LYS A 76 -17.00 2.01 11.87
CA LYS A 76 -18.01 2.78 12.61
C LYS A 76 -18.04 4.28 12.27
N ASN A 77 -16.87 4.86 11.97
CA ASN A 77 -16.73 6.29 11.71
C ASN A 77 -16.70 6.64 10.22
N TYR A 78 -16.82 5.68 9.29
CA TYR A 78 -16.67 5.91 7.85
C TYR A 78 -17.48 7.11 7.33
N PHE A 79 -18.80 7.11 7.53
CA PHE A 79 -19.70 8.19 7.08
C PHE A 79 -19.56 9.50 7.89
N SER A 80 -18.87 9.47 9.04
CA SER A 80 -18.56 10.67 9.81
C SER A 80 -17.22 11.30 9.41
N THR A 81 -16.24 10.46 9.06
CA THR A 81 -14.93 10.84 8.54
C THR A 81 -15.09 11.43 7.14
N TYR A 82 -15.89 10.80 6.30
CA TYR A 82 -16.20 11.24 4.94
C TYR A 82 -17.62 11.82 4.91
N LYS A 83 -17.77 13.08 5.34
CA LYS A 83 -19.09 13.73 5.51
C LYS A 83 -19.98 13.73 4.27
N ASP A 84 -19.36 13.80 3.09
CA ASP A 84 -20.06 13.81 1.80
C ASP A 84 -20.24 12.40 1.22
N ALA A 85 -19.70 11.36 1.87
CA ALA A 85 -19.88 10.00 1.42
C ALA A 85 -21.31 9.52 1.71
N THR A 86 -22.03 9.16 0.65
CA THR A 86 -23.36 8.55 0.72
C THR A 86 -23.32 7.04 0.49
N ALA A 87 -22.19 6.50 0.05
CA ALA A 87 -22.02 5.09 -0.26
C ALA A 87 -20.55 4.67 -0.14
N ILE A 88 -20.32 3.36 0.02
CA ILE A 88 -19.02 2.72 -0.15
C ILE A 88 -18.97 2.03 -1.51
N GLY A 89 -17.99 2.41 -2.34
CA GLY A 89 -17.83 1.88 -3.69
C GLY A 89 -16.96 0.63 -3.74
N PHE A 90 -17.32 -0.32 -4.59
CA PHE A 90 -16.48 -1.48 -4.89
C PHE A 90 -15.56 -1.20 -6.08
N TYR A 91 -14.48 -1.96 -6.10
CA TYR A 91 -13.54 -2.02 -7.21
C TYR A 91 -13.64 -3.36 -7.91
N ARG A 92 -13.28 -3.39 -9.19
CA ARG A 92 -13.11 -4.61 -9.98
C ARG A 92 -11.83 -4.55 -10.77
N LEU A 93 -11.22 -5.72 -10.97
CA LEU A 93 -10.01 -5.86 -11.77
C LEU A 93 -10.37 -5.80 -13.26
N ILE A 94 -9.71 -4.91 -13.99
CA ILE A 94 -9.73 -4.89 -15.45
C ILE A 94 -8.39 -5.36 -15.99
N ARG A 95 -8.45 -5.94 -17.18
CA ARG A 95 -7.29 -6.45 -17.92
C ARG A 95 -7.34 -6.01 -19.37
N PRO A 96 -6.20 -6.01 -20.07
CA PRO A 96 -6.21 -5.81 -21.51
C PRO A 96 -7.08 -6.87 -22.21
N LEU A 97 -7.72 -6.45 -23.30
CA LEU A 97 -8.38 -7.36 -24.25
C LEU A 97 -7.35 -8.32 -24.83
N LYS A 98 -7.78 -9.57 -25.05
CA LYS A 98 -7.03 -10.54 -25.84
C LYS A 98 -7.43 -10.39 -27.31
N ASP A 99 -6.54 -10.77 -28.24
CA ASP A 99 -6.79 -10.65 -29.69
C ASP A 99 -8.16 -11.20 -30.11
N LYS A 100 -8.53 -12.38 -29.57
CA LYS A 100 -9.81 -13.04 -29.86
C LYS A 100 -11.05 -12.28 -29.36
N GLU A 101 -10.89 -11.42 -28.36
CA GLU A 101 -11.99 -10.65 -27.76
C GLU A 101 -12.25 -9.35 -28.53
N ILE A 102 -11.22 -8.81 -29.21
CA ILE A 102 -11.32 -7.60 -30.03
C ILE A 102 -12.32 -7.79 -31.18
N ASP A 103 -12.38 -8.99 -31.75
CA ASP A 103 -13.30 -9.32 -32.84
C ASP A 103 -14.76 -9.42 -32.39
N THR A 104 -14.99 -9.70 -31.10
CA THR A 104 -16.33 -9.92 -30.53
C THR A 104 -16.96 -8.65 -29.97
N ILE A 105 -16.15 -7.66 -29.61
CA ILE A 105 -16.66 -6.37 -29.16
C ILE A 105 -17.03 -5.55 -30.40
N LEU A 106 -18.28 -5.07 -30.43
CA LEU A 106 -18.84 -4.20 -31.48
C LEU A 106 -18.13 -2.84 -31.53
N PHE A 107 -16.85 -2.83 -31.89
CA PHE A 107 -16.15 -1.61 -32.26
C PHE A 107 -16.55 -1.22 -33.68
N MET A 108 -16.84 0.05 -33.91
CA MET A 108 -16.86 0.60 -35.27
C MET A 108 -15.51 0.29 -35.95
N SER A 109 -15.52 -0.04 -37.25
CA SER A 109 -14.36 -0.58 -37.99
C SER A 109 -13.06 0.21 -37.80
N ASP A 110 -13.17 1.52 -37.62
CA ASP A 110 -12.04 2.43 -37.46
C ASP A 110 -11.43 2.37 -36.05
N SER A 111 -12.27 2.18 -35.01
CA SER A 111 -11.80 1.99 -33.63
C SER A 111 -11.04 0.68 -33.47
N LYS A 112 -11.39 -0.36 -34.23
CA LYS A 112 -10.72 -1.67 -34.19
C LYS A 112 -9.25 -1.59 -34.62
N LYS A 113 -8.94 -0.85 -35.69
CA LYS A 113 -7.56 -0.68 -36.18
C LYS A 113 -6.68 0.10 -35.20
N ASP A 114 -7.24 1.10 -34.54
CA ASP A 114 -6.52 1.88 -33.53
C ASP A 114 -6.34 1.09 -32.22
N SER A 115 -7.34 0.32 -31.81
CA SER A 115 -7.22 -0.63 -30.68
C SER A 115 -6.04 -1.58 -30.87
N LEU A 116 -5.92 -2.21 -32.05
CA LEU A 116 -4.84 -3.15 -32.37
C LEU A 116 -3.45 -2.50 -32.34
N LYS A 117 -3.31 -1.23 -32.74
CA LYS A 117 -2.02 -0.51 -32.66
C LYS A 117 -1.57 -0.24 -31.22
N HIS A 118 -2.51 -0.10 -30.29
CA HIS A 118 -2.24 0.22 -28.89
C HIS A 118 -2.14 -0.99 -27.96
N LEU A 119 -2.57 -2.18 -28.40
CA LEU A 119 -2.39 -3.43 -27.64
C LEU A 119 -0.92 -3.81 -27.40
N ASN A 120 0.00 -3.32 -28.25
CA ASN A 120 1.42 -3.66 -28.20
C ASN A 120 2.23 -2.94 -27.12
N LYS A 121 1.60 -2.09 -26.30
CA LYS A 121 2.26 -1.48 -25.13
C LYS A 121 2.01 -2.37 -23.91
N SER A 122 2.94 -2.34 -22.95
CA SER A 122 2.95 -3.05 -21.66
C SER A 122 1.74 -2.70 -20.77
N LEU A 123 0.54 -2.98 -21.23
CA LEU A 123 -0.71 -2.74 -20.52
C LEU A 123 -0.79 -3.73 -19.35
N GLU A 124 -0.93 -3.19 -18.14
CA GLU A 124 -1.02 -3.98 -16.92
C GLU A 124 -2.47 -4.11 -16.45
N ASN A 125 -2.78 -5.16 -15.70
CA ASN A 125 -4.06 -5.26 -15.00
C ASN A 125 -4.09 -4.22 -13.87
N TYR A 126 -5.24 -3.58 -13.66
CA TYR A 126 -5.46 -2.70 -12.51
C TYR A 126 -6.94 -2.67 -12.09
N ALA A 127 -7.16 -2.28 -10.84
CA ALA A 127 -8.48 -2.13 -10.27
C ALA A 127 -9.06 -0.74 -10.63
N ILE A 128 -10.35 -0.71 -10.97
CA ILE A 128 -11.14 0.52 -11.14
C ILE A 128 -12.39 0.44 -10.28
N ASN A 129 -12.91 1.60 -9.86
CA ASN A 129 -14.23 1.67 -9.23
C ASN A 129 -15.27 1.17 -10.24
N CYS A 130 -16.25 0.37 -9.81
CA CYS A 130 -17.12 -0.39 -10.71
C CYS A 130 -18.61 -0.07 -10.60
N LYS A 131 -19.00 1.10 -10.07
CA LYS A 131 -20.42 1.54 -9.88
C LYS A 131 -21.35 0.55 -9.16
N VAL A 132 -20.76 -0.48 -8.59
CA VAL A 132 -21.36 -1.30 -7.55
C VAL A 132 -21.01 -0.63 -6.23
N PHE A 133 -22.00 -0.38 -5.40
CA PHE A 133 -21.80 0.27 -4.12
C PHE A 133 -22.83 -0.21 -3.09
N ILE A 134 -22.55 0.09 -1.82
CA ILE A 134 -23.52 -0.06 -0.74
C ILE A 134 -23.81 1.34 -0.22
N ASP A 135 -25.04 1.79 -0.40
CA ASP A 135 -25.47 3.11 0.02
C ASP A 135 -25.85 3.12 1.51
N LYS A 136 -25.72 4.31 2.12
CA LYS A 136 -25.99 4.54 3.55
C LYS A 136 -27.45 4.26 3.91
N ASP A 137 -28.37 4.54 3.01
CA ASP A 137 -29.81 4.39 3.25
C ASP A 137 -30.21 2.89 3.29
N SER A 138 -29.60 2.06 2.44
CA SER A 138 -29.74 0.61 2.40
C SER A 138 -29.23 -0.01 3.71
N LEU A 139 -28.07 0.41 4.20
CA LEU A 139 -27.56 -0.03 5.51
C LEU A 139 -28.53 0.33 6.65
N GLY A 140 -29.05 1.55 6.63
CA GLY A 140 -30.06 2.02 7.60
C GLY A 140 -31.36 1.21 7.54
N LYS A 141 -31.87 0.97 6.32
CA LYS A 141 -33.08 0.19 6.04
C LYS A 141 -32.99 -1.23 6.61
N TYR A 142 -31.86 -1.89 6.41
CA TYR A 142 -31.65 -3.27 6.87
C TYR A 142 -31.01 -3.37 8.25
N LYS A 143 -30.76 -2.24 8.92
CA LYS A 143 -30.15 -2.15 10.26
C LYS A 143 -28.87 -2.97 10.37
N THR A 144 -27.99 -2.85 9.38
CA THR A 144 -26.75 -3.62 9.29
C THR A 144 -25.59 -2.72 8.89
N THR A 145 -24.40 -3.04 9.38
CA THR A 145 -23.12 -2.48 8.91
C THR A 145 -22.34 -3.49 8.07
N CYS A 146 -22.85 -4.72 7.94
CA CYS A 146 -22.22 -5.80 7.18
C CYS A 146 -22.33 -5.53 5.67
N VAL A 147 -21.18 -5.43 5.01
CA VAL A 147 -21.09 -5.23 3.55
C VAL A 147 -20.88 -6.53 2.79
N GLY A 148 -20.43 -7.58 3.47
CA GLY A 148 -20.22 -8.85 2.81
C GLY A 148 -19.47 -9.88 3.65
N THR A 149 -18.86 -10.82 2.95
CA THR A 149 -18.07 -11.92 3.51
C THR A 149 -16.70 -11.93 2.86
N TYR A 150 -15.67 -11.94 3.68
CA TYR A 150 -14.27 -11.91 3.26
C TYR A 150 -13.90 -13.21 2.53
N ILE A 151 -13.14 -13.08 1.45
CA ILE A 151 -12.62 -14.20 0.67
C ILE A 151 -11.09 -14.26 0.82
N ASP A 152 -10.40 -13.23 0.32
CA ASP A 152 -8.95 -13.13 0.36
C ASP A 152 -8.50 -11.66 0.29
N HIS A 153 -7.20 -11.41 0.25
CA HIS A 153 -6.64 -10.10 -0.02
C HIS A 153 -5.69 -10.16 -1.21
N LYS A 154 -5.59 -9.06 -1.96
CA LYS A 154 -4.70 -8.94 -3.12
C LYS A 154 -4.06 -7.57 -3.18
N LEU A 155 -2.78 -7.52 -3.54
CA LEU A 155 -2.12 -6.28 -3.91
C LEU A 155 -2.40 -6.01 -5.39
N LEU A 156 -3.23 -5.02 -5.69
CA LEU A 156 -3.63 -4.68 -7.06
C LEU A 156 -3.05 -3.33 -7.45
N ASN A 157 -2.74 -3.18 -8.74
CA ASN A 157 -2.44 -1.88 -9.31
C ASN A 157 -3.73 -1.03 -9.33
N ILE A 158 -3.61 0.27 -9.13
CA ILE A 158 -4.68 1.26 -9.34
C ILE A 158 -4.10 2.42 -10.13
N LYS A 159 -4.89 2.97 -11.04
CA LYS A 159 -4.54 4.22 -11.72
C LYS A 159 -5.04 5.40 -10.93
N GLY A 160 -4.15 6.34 -10.66
CA GLY A 160 -4.46 7.63 -10.08
C GLY A 160 -3.76 8.74 -10.85
N PHE A 161 -3.89 9.95 -10.33
CA PHE A 161 -3.18 11.12 -10.83
C PHE A 161 -2.30 11.66 -9.71
N ASP A 162 -1.07 12.06 -10.05
CA ASP A 162 -0.22 12.80 -9.11
C ASP A 162 -0.68 14.27 -8.98
N GLU A 163 0.03 15.04 -8.16
CA GLU A 163 -0.23 16.47 -7.93
C GLU A 163 -0.19 17.31 -9.22
N ASN A 164 0.54 16.85 -10.24
CA ASN A 164 0.64 17.50 -11.55
C ASN A 164 -0.37 16.95 -12.57
N ARG A 165 -1.35 16.17 -12.12
CA ARG A 165 -2.32 15.45 -12.97
C ARG A 165 -1.69 14.47 -13.95
N LYS A 166 -0.48 14.00 -13.69
CA LYS A 166 0.13 12.94 -14.47
C LYS A 166 -0.42 11.60 -13.99
N GLU A 167 -0.82 10.76 -14.93
CA GLU A 167 -1.28 9.40 -14.63
C GLU A 167 -0.14 8.61 -13.96
N ILE A 168 -0.45 8.02 -12.80
CA ILE A 168 0.45 7.16 -12.05
C ILE A 168 -0.23 5.82 -11.75
N ILE A 169 0.57 4.75 -11.76
CA ILE A 169 0.13 3.43 -11.32
C ILE A 169 0.65 3.22 -9.90
N GLY A 170 -0.28 3.26 -8.94
CA GLY A 170 -0.05 2.90 -7.54
C GLY A 170 -0.37 1.42 -7.30
N ARG A 171 0.09 0.88 -6.17
CA ARG A 171 -0.33 -0.43 -5.68
C ARG A 171 -1.06 -0.27 -4.36
N VAL A 172 -2.21 -0.92 -4.24
CA VAL A 172 -3.07 -0.85 -3.06
C VAL A 172 -3.49 -2.26 -2.64
N HIS A 173 -3.48 -2.52 -1.34
CA HIS A 173 -4.05 -3.75 -0.79
C HIS A 173 -5.57 -3.67 -0.86
N PHE A 174 -6.19 -4.69 -1.42
CA PHE A 174 -7.64 -4.84 -1.50
C PHE A 174 -8.07 -6.11 -0.77
N TYR A 175 -9.28 -6.09 -0.23
CA TYR A 175 -9.99 -7.29 0.22
C TYR A 175 -10.98 -7.72 -0.84
N SER A 176 -10.87 -8.97 -1.29
CA SER A 176 -11.89 -9.61 -2.10
C SER A 176 -13.05 -10.00 -1.20
N VAL A 177 -14.26 -9.61 -1.59
CA VAL A 177 -15.46 -9.85 -0.79
C VAL A 177 -16.59 -10.39 -1.64
N LYS A 178 -17.39 -11.26 -1.03
CA LYS A 178 -18.72 -11.61 -1.51
C LYS A 178 -19.71 -10.62 -0.88
N PRO A 179 -20.27 -9.66 -1.63
CA PRO A 179 -21.12 -8.63 -1.04
C PRO A 179 -22.42 -9.22 -0.48
N ASP A 180 -22.97 -8.57 0.55
CA ASP A 180 -24.33 -8.86 0.99
C ASP A 180 -25.32 -8.26 -0.03
N LYS A 181 -25.99 -9.14 -0.77
CA LYS A 181 -26.96 -8.78 -1.81
C LYS A 181 -28.13 -7.94 -1.30
N LYS A 182 -28.42 -7.95 0.00
CA LYS A 182 -29.53 -7.17 0.56
C LYS A 182 -29.26 -5.67 0.51
N VAL A 183 -28.01 -5.28 0.74
CA VAL A 183 -27.57 -3.87 0.80
C VAL A 183 -26.84 -3.43 -0.46
N LEU A 184 -26.55 -4.36 -1.38
CA LEU A 184 -25.85 -4.09 -2.63
C LEU A 184 -26.76 -3.32 -3.59
N TYR A 185 -26.28 -2.16 -4.04
CA TYR A 185 -26.87 -1.40 -5.13
C TYR A 185 -25.98 -1.47 -6.37
N ILE A 186 -26.61 -1.67 -7.52
CA ILE A 186 -25.95 -1.62 -8.83
C ILE A 186 -26.63 -0.49 -9.58
N ASP A 187 -25.86 0.51 -10.01
CA ASP A 187 -26.39 1.61 -10.81
C ASP A 187 -27.05 1.06 -12.09
N PRO A 188 -28.38 1.25 -12.27
CA PRO A 188 -29.11 0.67 -13.40
C PRO A 188 -28.91 1.44 -14.71
N SER A 189 -28.20 2.57 -14.71
CA SER A 189 -28.18 3.43 -15.87
C SER A 189 -27.39 2.82 -17.06
N PRO A 190 -27.97 2.82 -18.27
CA PRO A 190 -27.43 2.10 -19.43
C PRO A 190 -26.23 2.79 -20.09
N HIS A 191 -25.99 4.07 -19.80
CA HIS A 191 -24.88 4.84 -20.39
C HIS A 191 -23.50 4.47 -19.80
N PHE A 192 -23.46 3.64 -18.77
CA PHE A 192 -22.27 3.46 -17.94
C PHE A 192 -21.29 2.40 -18.44
N TYR A 193 -21.75 1.44 -19.25
CA TYR A 193 -20.88 0.34 -19.71
C TYR A 193 -19.78 0.78 -20.70
N ASN A 194 -19.91 1.93 -21.36
CA ASN A 194 -18.99 2.35 -22.42
C ASN A 194 -18.02 3.48 -22.04
N ASP A 195 -18.35 4.33 -21.06
CA ASP A 195 -17.51 5.50 -20.72
C ASP A 195 -16.49 5.22 -19.61
N GLU A 196 -16.62 4.13 -18.86
CA GLU A 196 -15.75 3.82 -17.72
C GLU A 196 -14.55 2.95 -18.06
N PHE A 197 -14.60 2.25 -19.19
CA PHE A 197 -13.52 1.39 -19.62
C PHE A 197 -12.45 2.18 -20.35
N PRO A 198 -11.20 2.13 -19.85
CA PRO A 198 -10.07 2.55 -20.64
C PRO A 198 -10.04 1.73 -21.93
N ARG A 199 -9.75 2.38 -23.06
CA ARG A 199 -9.72 1.72 -24.37
C ARG A 199 -8.85 0.45 -24.28
N ASN A 200 -9.34 -0.63 -24.88
CA ASN A 200 -8.69 -1.95 -24.91
C ASN A 200 -8.65 -2.73 -23.60
N TYR A 201 -9.55 -2.43 -22.66
CA TYR A 201 -9.71 -3.21 -21.43
C TYR A 201 -11.06 -3.92 -21.37
N THR A 202 -11.12 -4.98 -20.58
CA THR A 202 -12.34 -5.70 -20.20
C THR A 202 -12.25 -6.15 -18.74
N TRP A 203 -13.37 -6.61 -18.17
CA TRP A 203 -13.38 -7.21 -16.84
C TRP A 203 -12.48 -8.45 -16.79
N ALA A 204 -11.62 -8.52 -15.77
CA ALA A 204 -10.78 -9.69 -15.53
C ALA A 204 -11.51 -10.76 -14.70
N SER A 205 -12.41 -10.34 -13.80
CA SER A 205 -13.20 -11.22 -12.94
C SER A 205 -14.47 -10.54 -12.44
N ASP A 206 -15.41 -11.35 -11.91
CA ASP A 206 -16.60 -10.90 -11.16
C ASP A 206 -16.32 -10.66 -9.66
N THR A 207 -15.06 -10.78 -9.24
CA THR A 207 -14.67 -10.50 -7.86
C THR A 207 -14.77 -9.00 -7.59
N LEU A 208 -15.46 -8.66 -6.50
CA LEU A 208 -15.52 -7.30 -5.99
C LEU A 208 -14.47 -7.10 -4.90
N TYR A 209 -13.86 -5.94 -4.95
CA TYR A 209 -12.76 -5.54 -4.08
C TYR A 209 -13.15 -4.31 -3.27
N LEU A 210 -12.74 -4.28 -2.01
CA LEU A 210 -12.86 -3.11 -1.14
C LEU A 210 -11.49 -2.72 -0.60
N ILE A 211 -11.34 -1.44 -0.31
CA ILE A 211 -10.14 -0.91 0.31
C ILE A 211 -10.23 -1.17 1.83
N PRO A 212 -9.22 -1.79 2.47
CA PRO A 212 -9.24 -2.15 3.89
C PRO A 212 -9.46 -0.99 4.86
N PHE A 213 -9.07 0.22 4.47
CA PHE A 213 -9.17 1.43 5.30
C PHE A 213 -10.59 1.71 5.80
N ASP A 214 -11.60 1.27 5.06
CA ASP A 214 -13.01 1.59 5.31
C ASP A 214 -13.77 0.46 6.02
N LEU A 215 -13.05 -0.59 6.46
CA LEU A 215 -13.64 -1.85 6.87
C LEU A 215 -13.25 -2.24 8.30
N SER A 216 -14.13 -3.00 8.95
CA SER A 216 -13.88 -3.61 10.24
C SER A 216 -14.35 -5.07 10.31
N ASN A 217 -13.71 -5.85 11.18
CA ASN A 217 -14.17 -7.18 11.58
C ASN A 217 -15.22 -7.13 12.70
N LYS A 218 -15.61 -5.93 13.14
CA LYS A 218 -16.64 -5.68 14.16
C LYS A 218 -17.80 -4.87 13.58
N PRO A 219 -19.05 -5.17 13.99
CA PRO A 219 -20.23 -4.43 13.56
C PRO A 219 -20.29 -3.00 14.10
#